data_AF-A0A529ME65-F1
#
_entry.id   AF-A0A529ME65-F1
#
_cell.length_a   1.000
_cell.length_b   1.000
_cell.length_c   1.000
_cell.angle_alpha   90.00
_cell.angle_beta   90.00
_cell.angle_gamma   90.00
#
_symmetry.space_group_name_H-M   'P 1'
#
loop_
_entity.id
_entity.type
_entity.pdbx_description
1 polymer ?
#
loop_
_entity_poly.entity_id
_entity_poly.type
_entity_poly.pdbx_seq_one_letter_code
_entity_poly.pdbx_strand_id
1 'polypeptide(L)'
;MSEILTIADLKDLARRRVPKMFFDYADSGAWTESTYRANEEDFGKIKFRQRVLVDMSNRSLESTMIGQKVAMPVALAPTGLTGMQHADGEMLAAQAAEAFGVPFTLSTMSICSIEDVASVTKKPFWFQLYVLRDKDFVLNLIDRAKAAKCSALVLTLDLQILGQRHKDVRNGLSAPPKMTLANIIDLALKPRWCLGIAGTKRRTFRNIVGHAKGVGDVSSLSSWTNEQFDPHLSWKDVAWIKERWGGKLILKGILDKEDALK
;
A
#
# COMPACT_ATOMS: atom_id res chain seq x y z
N MET A 1 -0.94 16.90 -23.67
CA MET A 1 -1.75 16.06 -22.77
C MET A 1 -2.97 16.88 -22.43
N SER A 2 -4.16 16.28 -22.35
CA SER A 2 -5.30 16.96 -21.72
C SER A 2 -4.91 17.35 -20.30
N GLU A 3 -5.45 18.45 -19.81
CA GLU A 3 -5.31 18.85 -18.42
C GLU A 3 -5.85 17.74 -17.51
N ILE A 4 -5.17 17.50 -16.39
CA ILE A 4 -5.56 16.47 -15.41
C ILE A 4 -6.37 17.18 -14.34
N LEU A 5 -7.68 16.92 -14.30
CA LEU A 5 -8.62 17.64 -13.43
C LEU A 5 -9.16 16.76 -12.30
N THR A 6 -9.13 15.44 -12.48
CA THR A 6 -9.70 14.47 -11.55
C THR A 6 -8.79 13.27 -11.30
N ILE A 7 -9.08 12.51 -10.24
CA ILE A 7 -8.42 11.21 -9.99
C ILE A 7 -8.75 10.20 -11.10
N ALA A 8 -9.93 10.30 -11.73
CA ALA A 8 -10.29 9.45 -12.86
C ALA A 8 -9.36 9.68 -14.08
N ASP A 9 -8.97 10.94 -14.34
CA ASP A 9 -8.01 11.25 -15.41
C ASP A 9 -6.63 10.62 -15.13
N LEU A 10 -6.19 10.63 -13.87
CA LEU A 10 -4.96 9.94 -13.45
C LEU A 10 -5.06 8.42 -13.65
N LYS A 11 -6.21 7.82 -13.32
CA LYS A 11 -6.48 6.39 -13.52
C LYS A 11 -6.43 6.01 -15.01
N ASP A 12 -7.04 6.82 -15.87
CA ASP A 12 -7.02 6.61 -17.32
C ASP A 12 -5.61 6.76 -17.90
N LEU A 13 -4.85 7.73 -17.39
CA LEU A 13 -3.45 7.89 -17.75
C LEU A 13 -2.60 6.69 -17.32
N ALA A 14 -2.82 6.18 -16.10
CA ALA A 14 -2.16 4.99 -15.59
C ALA A 14 -2.48 3.76 -16.45
N ARG A 15 -3.76 3.54 -16.82
CA ARG A 15 -4.18 2.44 -17.71
C ARG A 15 -3.44 2.43 -19.05
N ARG A 16 -3.10 3.62 -19.56
CA ARG A 16 -2.35 3.75 -20.82
C ARG A 16 -0.86 3.53 -20.65
N ARG A 17 -0.28 3.81 -19.48
CA ARG A 17 1.18 3.83 -19.25
C ARG A 17 1.71 2.58 -18.57
N VAL A 18 0.91 1.94 -17.72
CA VAL A 18 1.30 0.79 -16.93
C VAL A 18 0.89 -0.50 -17.66
N PRO A 19 1.73 -1.55 -17.66
CA PRO A 19 1.33 -2.85 -18.17
C PRO A 19 0.06 -3.35 -17.46
N LYS A 20 -0.85 -3.95 -18.22
CA LYS A 20 -2.18 -4.38 -17.78
C LYS A 20 -2.12 -5.22 -16.51
N MET A 21 -1.16 -6.13 -16.39
CA MET A 21 -1.05 -7.00 -15.21
C MET A 21 -0.79 -6.22 -13.90
N PHE A 22 -0.04 -5.12 -13.97
CA PHE A 22 0.21 -4.25 -12.80
C PHE A 22 -0.90 -3.24 -12.60
N PHE A 23 -1.47 -2.69 -13.69
CA PHE A 23 -2.63 -1.81 -13.59
C PHE A 23 -3.81 -2.54 -12.93
N ASP A 24 -4.17 -3.72 -13.41
CA ASP A 24 -5.28 -4.52 -12.87
C ASP A 24 -4.99 -5.01 -11.43
N TYR A 25 -3.73 -5.22 -11.05
CA TYR A 25 -3.38 -5.52 -9.65
C TYR A 25 -3.82 -4.39 -8.70
N ALA A 26 -3.61 -3.13 -9.11
CA ALA A 26 -4.05 -1.97 -8.35
C ALA A 26 -5.55 -1.69 -8.52
N ASP A 27 -6.09 -2.01 -9.70
CA ASP A 27 -7.48 -1.74 -10.08
C ASP A 27 -8.36 -3.01 -10.07
N SER A 28 -8.35 -3.74 -8.95
CA SER A 28 -9.18 -4.94 -8.77
C SER A 28 -9.73 -5.11 -7.37
N GLY A 29 -10.91 -5.74 -7.31
CA GLY A 29 -11.52 -6.26 -6.10
C GLY A 29 -11.49 -7.79 -6.04
N ALA A 30 -11.99 -8.34 -4.94
CA ALA A 30 -12.18 -9.78 -4.80
C ALA A 30 -13.41 -10.26 -5.57
N TRP A 31 -13.33 -11.47 -6.15
CA TRP A 31 -14.44 -12.16 -6.82
C TRP A 31 -15.16 -11.29 -7.87
N THR A 32 -16.46 -11.05 -7.71
CA THR A 32 -17.30 -10.25 -8.61
C THR A 32 -17.13 -8.74 -8.41
N GLU A 33 -16.23 -8.30 -7.53
CA GLU A 33 -15.90 -6.90 -7.25
C GLU A 33 -17.08 -6.07 -6.73
N SER A 34 -18.04 -6.70 -6.03
CA SER A 34 -19.22 -6.01 -5.48
C SER A 34 -18.85 -4.92 -4.48
N THR A 35 -18.05 -5.24 -3.46
CA THR A 35 -17.57 -4.26 -2.46
C THR A 35 -16.68 -3.20 -3.07
N TYR A 36 -15.87 -3.55 -4.07
CA TYR A 36 -15.01 -2.59 -4.78
C TYR A 36 -15.84 -1.48 -5.43
N ARG A 37 -16.97 -1.82 -6.07
CA ARG A 37 -17.90 -0.82 -6.64
C ARG A 37 -18.71 -0.09 -5.56
N ALA A 38 -19.22 -0.83 -4.58
CA ALA A 38 -20.00 -0.26 -3.48
C ALA A 38 -19.24 0.83 -2.70
N ASN A 39 -17.93 0.66 -2.51
CA ASN A 39 -17.08 1.64 -1.84
C ASN A 39 -17.12 3.04 -2.48
N GLU A 40 -17.32 3.15 -3.79
CA GLU A 40 -17.48 4.45 -4.47
C GLU A 40 -18.96 4.85 -4.55
N GLU A 41 -19.84 3.90 -4.90
CA GLU A 41 -21.28 4.15 -5.08
C GLU A 41 -21.97 4.63 -3.79
N ASP A 42 -21.55 4.14 -2.63
CA ASP A 42 -22.15 4.48 -1.34
C ASP A 42 -21.92 5.95 -0.95
N PHE A 43 -20.77 6.54 -1.30
CA PHE A 43 -20.55 7.97 -1.10
C PHE A 43 -21.54 8.82 -1.89
N GLY A 44 -21.98 8.35 -3.06
CA GLY A 44 -23.00 9.02 -3.88
C GLY A 44 -24.35 9.18 -3.17
N LYS A 45 -24.64 8.34 -2.15
CA LYS A 45 -25.87 8.40 -1.36
C LYS A 45 -25.82 9.50 -0.29
N ILE A 46 -24.62 9.93 0.12
CA ILE A 46 -24.40 10.97 1.13
C ILE A 46 -24.43 12.34 0.44
N LYS A 47 -25.34 13.23 0.87
CA LYS A 47 -25.50 14.58 0.30
C LYS A 47 -25.14 15.67 1.30
N PHE A 48 -24.70 16.82 0.79
CA PHE A 48 -24.41 17.98 1.63
C PHE A 48 -25.68 18.76 1.98
N ARG A 49 -25.86 19.08 3.26
CA ARG A 49 -26.78 20.13 3.71
C ARG A 49 -26.05 21.47 3.69
N GLN A 50 -26.29 22.26 2.66
CA GLN A 50 -25.65 23.57 2.54
C GLN A 50 -26.05 24.49 3.70
N ARG A 51 -25.07 25.15 4.30
CA ARG A 51 -25.27 26.31 5.20
C ARG A 51 -24.80 27.54 4.44
N VAL A 52 -25.70 28.51 4.25
CA VAL A 52 -25.41 29.76 3.52
C VAL A 52 -25.08 30.89 4.48
N LEU A 53 -24.49 31.97 3.96
CA LEU A 53 -24.14 33.19 4.72
C LEU A 53 -23.16 32.94 5.90
N VAL A 54 -22.22 32.01 5.72
CA VAL A 54 -21.12 31.75 6.66
C VAL A 54 -19.87 32.42 6.11
N ASP A 55 -19.16 33.20 6.95
CA ASP A 55 -17.85 33.74 6.58
C ASP A 55 -16.84 32.59 6.42
N MET A 56 -16.22 32.55 5.24
CA MET A 56 -15.24 31.53 4.85
C MET A 56 -13.90 32.16 4.44
N SER A 57 -13.62 33.38 4.85
CA SER A 57 -12.34 34.08 4.59
C SER A 57 -11.14 33.32 5.15
N ASN A 58 -11.29 32.65 6.30
CA ASN A 58 -10.22 31.96 7.02
C ASN A 58 -10.36 30.41 6.99
N ARG A 59 -10.70 29.84 5.82
CA ARG A 59 -10.79 28.37 5.67
C ARG A 59 -9.41 27.73 5.86
N SER A 60 -9.39 26.63 6.59
CA SER A 60 -8.22 25.76 6.71
C SER A 60 -8.65 24.30 6.59
N LEU A 61 -7.81 23.50 5.94
CA LEU A 61 -7.92 22.04 5.95
C LEU A 61 -7.00 21.41 7.01
N GLU A 62 -6.14 22.22 7.66
CA GLU A 62 -5.18 21.73 8.64
C GLU A 62 -5.88 20.95 9.75
N SER A 63 -5.25 19.85 10.14
CA SER A 63 -5.81 18.95 11.14
C SER A 63 -4.70 18.26 11.93
N THR A 64 -5.09 17.32 12.78
CA THR A 64 -4.17 16.45 13.50
C THR A 64 -4.57 14.99 13.28
N MET A 65 -3.62 14.17 12.81
CA MET A 65 -3.79 12.72 12.67
C MET A 65 -2.81 12.03 13.61
N ILE A 66 -3.31 11.15 14.48
CA ILE A 66 -2.52 10.39 15.48
C ILE A 66 -1.52 11.23 16.31
N GLY A 67 -1.86 12.49 16.58
CA GLY A 67 -1.02 13.44 17.33
C GLY A 67 -0.02 14.23 16.48
N GLN A 68 -0.07 14.12 15.15
CA GLN A 68 0.78 14.86 14.22
C GLN A 68 -0.04 15.89 13.45
N LYS A 69 0.48 17.11 13.31
CA LYS A 69 -0.12 18.13 12.45
C LYS A 69 -0.03 17.70 10.98
N VAL A 70 -1.13 17.88 10.25
CA VAL A 70 -1.23 17.58 8.82
C VAL A 70 -1.85 18.75 8.06
N ALA A 71 -1.46 18.95 6.81
CA ALA A 71 -2.00 19.99 5.95
C ALA A 71 -3.48 19.75 5.61
N MET A 72 -3.90 18.47 5.55
CA MET A 72 -5.30 18.08 5.44
C MET A 72 -5.53 16.67 6.00
N PRO A 73 -6.76 16.27 6.38
CA PRO A 73 -7.05 15.01 7.07
C PRO A 73 -7.09 13.82 6.10
N VAL A 74 -6.04 13.62 5.31
CA VAL A 74 -5.85 12.44 4.46
C VAL A 74 -4.45 11.88 4.65
N ALA A 75 -4.27 10.62 4.29
CA ALA A 75 -2.97 9.96 4.23
C ALA A 75 -2.92 9.06 2.99
N LEU A 76 -1.70 8.81 2.49
CA LEU A 76 -1.48 7.82 1.46
C LEU A 76 -1.50 6.42 2.10
N ALA A 77 -2.47 5.61 1.70
CA ALA A 77 -2.69 4.26 2.21
C ALA A 77 -1.59 3.28 1.77
N PRO A 78 -1.30 2.24 2.58
CA PRO A 78 -0.31 1.24 2.22
C PRO A 78 -0.76 0.43 1.00
N THR A 79 -0.01 0.55 -0.09
CA THR A 79 -0.26 -0.18 -1.34
C THR A 79 1.00 -0.94 -1.73
N GLY A 80 0.89 -2.26 -1.88
CA GLY A 80 1.98 -3.09 -2.36
C GLY A 80 2.27 -2.84 -3.84
N LEU A 81 3.47 -3.24 -4.30
CA LEU A 81 3.86 -3.16 -5.71
C LEU A 81 3.81 -1.76 -6.35
N THR A 82 3.91 -0.66 -5.59
CA THR A 82 3.87 0.70 -6.18
C THR A 82 5.07 0.92 -7.11
N GLY A 83 6.23 0.33 -6.80
CA GLY A 83 7.40 0.31 -7.68
C GLY A 83 7.20 -0.39 -9.04
N MET A 84 6.13 -1.20 -9.18
CA MET A 84 5.72 -1.79 -10.47
C MET A 84 4.68 -0.94 -11.20
N GLN A 85 4.04 0.04 -10.55
CA GLN A 85 3.21 1.04 -11.21
C GLN A 85 4.09 2.10 -11.89
N HIS A 86 5.13 2.53 -11.18
CA HIS A 86 6.16 3.44 -11.66
C HIS A 86 7.47 3.09 -10.94
N ALA A 87 8.60 3.15 -11.65
CA ALA A 87 9.90 2.93 -11.03
C ALA A 87 10.08 3.83 -9.80
N ASP A 88 10.54 3.23 -8.70
CA ASP A 88 10.72 3.89 -7.39
C ASP A 88 9.43 4.48 -6.80
N GLY A 89 8.26 3.93 -7.17
CA GLY A 89 6.95 4.49 -6.86
C GLY A 89 6.67 4.77 -5.38
N GLU A 90 7.07 3.88 -4.45
CA GLU A 90 6.89 4.14 -3.02
C GLU A 90 7.72 5.33 -2.53
N MET A 91 8.94 5.50 -3.05
CA MET A 91 9.82 6.61 -2.71
C MET A 91 9.25 7.94 -3.22
N LEU A 92 8.78 7.96 -4.46
CA LEU A 92 8.15 9.13 -5.07
C LEU A 92 6.86 9.53 -4.33
N ALA A 93 6.04 8.55 -3.96
CA ALA A 93 4.83 8.78 -3.18
C ALA A 93 5.13 9.36 -1.79
N ALA A 94 6.16 8.84 -1.11
CA ALA A 94 6.58 9.36 0.19
C ALA A 94 7.07 10.80 0.11
N GLN A 95 7.87 11.15 -0.91
CA GLN A 95 8.32 12.51 -1.14
C GLN A 95 7.17 13.47 -1.46
N ALA A 96 6.21 13.04 -2.27
CA ALA A 96 5.03 13.84 -2.59
C ALA A 96 4.16 14.10 -1.34
N ALA A 97 3.95 13.08 -0.51
CA ALA A 97 3.22 13.20 0.75
C ALA A 97 3.93 14.14 1.74
N GLU A 98 5.26 14.01 1.87
CA GLU A 98 6.07 14.88 2.73
C GLU A 98 6.02 16.33 2.27
N ALA A 99 6.16 16.57 0.97
CA ALA A 99 6.12 17.90 0.37
C ALA A 99 4.75 18.57 0.56
N PHE A 100 3.66 17.81 0.41
CA PHE A 100 2.31 18.32 0.63
C PHE A 100 1.96 18.47 2.12
N GLY A 101 2.59 17.69 3.00
CA GLY A 101 2.35 17.73 4.44
C GLY A 101 1.28 16.76 4.93
N VAL A 102 1.12 15.61 4.28
CA VAL A 102 0.23 14.52 4.70
C VAL A 102 1.02 13.23 4.98
N PRO A 103 0.51 12.32 5.82
CA PRO A 103 1.22 11.08 6.11
C PRO A 103 1.28 10.13 4.91
N PHE A 104 2.39 9.40 4.80
CA PHE A 104 2.55 8.27 3.89
C PHE A 104 2.67 6.97 4.68
N THR A 105 2.03 5.89 4.20
CA THR A 105 2.15 4.56 4.80
C THR A 105 2.82 3.60 3.84
N LEU A 106 3.99 3.08 4.21
CA LEU A 106 4.70 2.07 3.43
C LEU A 106 4.13 0.67 3.72
N SER A 107 3.89 -0.14 2.68
CA SER A 107 3.45 -1.53 2.84
C SER A 107 4.63 -2.47 3.19
N THR A 108 4.35 -3.53 3.95
CA THR A 108 5.27 -4.68 4.06
C THR A 108 5.59 -5.27 2.67
N MET A 109 4.60 -5.30 1.76
CA MET A 109 4.71 -5.86 0.41
C MET A 109 5.12 -4.80 -0.63
N SER A 110 6.06 -3.92 -0.29
CA SER A 110 6.57 -2.87 -1.18
C SER A 110 7.78 -3.29 -2.00
N ILE A 111 7.98 -2.62 -3.14
CA ILE A 111 9.17 -2.81 -3.98
C ILE A 111 10.37 -2.05 -3.41
N CYS A 112 10.18 -0.81 -2.95
CA CYS A 112 11.21 -0.09 -2.20
C CYS A 112 11.22 -0.58 -0.74
N SER A 113 12.39 -0.72 -0.13
CA SER A 113 12.48 -1.11 1.28
C SER A 113 12.16 0.05 2.23
N ILE A 114 12.01 -0.24 3.52
CA ILE A 114 11.91 0.76 4.59
C ILE A 114 13.07 1.75 4.50
N GLU A 115 14.29 1.25 4.29
CA GLU A 115 15.52 2.05 4.19
C GLU A 115 15.56 2.89 2.91
N ASP A 116 15.07 2.36 1.77
CA ASP A 116 14.95 3.13 0.53
C ASP A 116 14.05 4.36 0.74
N VAL A 117 12.88 4.17 1.34
CA VAL A 117 11.94 5.28 1.62
C VAL A 117 12.54 6.26 2.62
N ALA A 118 13.13 5.76 3.72
CA ALA A 118 13.81 6.60 4.71
C ALA A 118 14.96 7.42 4.11
N SER A 119 15.63 6.92 3.06
CA SER A 119 16.73 7.64 2.39
C SER A 119 16.29 8.88 1.61
N VAL A 120 15.00 9.00 1.27
CA VAL A 120 14.47 10.13 0.48
C VAL A 120 13.51 11.02 1.23
N THR A 121 13.14 10.65 2.46
CA THR A 121 12.26 11.45 3.32
C THR A 121 13.03 12.06 4.49
N LYS A 122 12.63 13.24 4.95
CA LYS A 122 13.19 13.86 6.18
C LYS A 122 12.25 13.70 7.38
N LYS A 123 10.94 13.71 7.13
CA LYS A 123 9.89 13.46 8.13
C LYS A 123 9.62 11.97 8.29
N PRO A 124 9.27 11.52 9.51
CA PRO A 124 8.75 10.17 9.75
C PRO A 124 7.55 9.82 8.85
N PHE A 125 7.52 8.58 8.39
CA PHE A 125 6.36 7.98 7.71
C PHE A 125 5.77 6.84 8.54
N TRP A 126 4.64 6.27 8.12
CA TRP A 126 4.00 5.14 8.78
C TRP A 126 4.42 3.84 8.09
N PHE A 127 4.49 2.74 8.83
CA PHE A 127 4.78 1.43 8.26
C PHE A 127 3.61 0.47 8.51
N GLN A 128 3.12 -0.17 7.45
CA GLN A 128 2.08 -1.19 7.54
C GLN A 128 2.72 -2.56 7.69
N LEU A 129 2.25 -3.31 8.70
CA LEU A 129 2.71 -4.64 9.05
C LEU A 129 1.60 -5.68 8.84
N TYR A 130 1.95 -6.78 8.19
CA TYR A 130 1.14 -8.01 8.21
C TYR A 130 1.54 -8.87 9.41
N VAL A 131 0.56 -9.51 10.05
CA VAL A 131 0.87 -10.54 11.05
C VAL A 131 1.16 -11.84 10.31
N LEU A 132 2.43 -12.23 10.37
CA LEU A 132 2.96 -13.40 9.69
C LEU A 132 3.38 -14.47 10.71
N ARG A 133 3.41 -15.72 10.29
CA ARG A 133 3.82 -16.87 11.12
C ARG A 133 5.28 -16.76 11.58
N ASP A 134 6.17 -16.29 10.70
CA ASP A 134 7.58 -16.04 11.04
C ASP A 134 7.69 -14.82 11.98
N LYS A 135 7.62 -15.09 13.29
CA LYS A 135 7.75 -14.06 14.33
C LYS A 135 9.11 -13.37 14.31
N ASP A 136 10.19 -14.07 13.95
CA ASP A 136 11.52 -13.46 13.85
C ASP A 136 11.54 -12.40 12.74
N PHE A 137 10.92 -12.71 11.59
CA PHE A 137 10.78 -11.77 10.49
C PHE A 137 9.92 -10.55 10.88
N VAL A 138 8.80 -10.77 11.59
CA VAL A 138 7.97 -9.68 12.13
C VAL A 138 8.77 -8.78 13.08
N LEU A 139 9.55 -9.38 13.99
CA LEU A 139 10.42 -8.64 14.91
C LEU A 139 11.46 -7.80 14.14
N ASN A 140 12.09 -8.39 13.12
CA ASN A 140 13.04 -7.70 12.26
C ASN A 140 12.42 -6.50 11.53
N LEU A 141 11.21 -6.66 10.97
CA LEU A 141 10.49 -5.55 10.34
C LEU A 141 10.20 -4.42 11.33
N ILE A 142 9.78 -4.76 12.56
CA ILE A 142 9.53 -3.76 13.60
C ILE A 142 10.82 -3.01 13.95
N ASP A 143 11.95 -3.71 14.08
CA ASP A 143 13.25 -3.07 14.36
C ASP A 143 13.71 -2.15 13.25
N ARG A 144 13.54 -2.57 11.99
CA ARG A 144 13.85 -1.74 10.82
C ARG A 144 12.96 -0.51 10.74
N ALA A 145 11.66 -0.66 11.01
CA ALA A 145 10.72 0.46 11.07
C ALA A 145 11.11 1.47 12.18
N LYS A 146 11.55 0.98 13.35
CA LYS A 146 12.08 1.83 14.43
C LYS A 146 13.38 2.54 14.03
N ALA A 147 14.32 1.83 13.42
CA ALA A 147 15.59 2.38 12.97
C ALA A 147 15.38 3.48 11.91
N ALA A 148 14.40 3.29 11.03
CA ALA A 148 13.93 4.29 10.07
C ALA A 148 13.07 5.41 10.68
N LYS A 149 12.86 5.39 11.99
CA LYS A 149 12.07 6.38 12.75
C LYS A 149 10.64 6.51 12.24
N CYS A 150 10.02 5.40 11.82
CA CYS A 150 8.60 5.40 11.47
C CYS A 150 7.78 5.90 12.68
N SER A 151 6.83 6.80 12.45
CA SER A 151 6.08 7.43 13.56
C SER A 151 4.91 6.59 14.05
N ALA A 152 4.45 5.64 13.24
CA ALA A 152 3.33 4.76 13.57
C ALA A 152 3.44 3.43 12.84
N LEU A 153 2.87 2.40 13.46
CA LEU A 153 2.68 1.09 12.87
C LEU A 153 1.20 0.91 12.52
N VAL A 154 0.91 0.45 11.31
CA VAL A 154 -0.44 0.14 10.82
C VAL A 154 -0.57 -1.38 10.73
N LEU A 155 -1.22 -2.00 11.70
CA LEU A 155 -1.36 -3.45 11.76
C LEU A 155 -2.57 -3.90 10.95
N THR A 156 -2.35 -4.72 9.92
CA THR A 156 -3.43 -5.21 9.06
C THR A 156 -4.02 -6.51 9.59
N LEU A 157 -5.32 -6.49 9.87
CA LEU A 157 -6.06 -7.58 10.52
C LEU A 157 -6.96 -8.36 9.56
N ASP A 158 -7.23 -7.81 8.37
CA ASP A 158 -8.22 -8.29 7.40
C ASP A 158 -7.65 -9.25 6.33
N LEU A 159 -6.46 -9.83 6.56
CA LEU A 159 -5.74 -10.63 5.56
C LEU A 159 -5.15 -11.93 6.13
N GLN A 160 -5.93 -12.68 6.91
CA GLN A 160 -5.54 -14.03 7.35
C GLN A 160 -5.54 -15.04 6.19
N ILE A 161 -6.40 -14.82 5.20
CA ILE A 161 -6.46 -15.57 3.95
C ILE A 161 -6.49 -14.57 2.80
N LEU A 162 -5.69 -14.81 1.77
CA LEU A 162 -5.67 -13.96 0.59
C LEU A 162 -7.01 -14.03 -0.16
N GLY A 163 -7.60 -12.87 -0.40
CA GLY A 163 -8.76 -12.74 -1.26
C GLY A 163 -8.44 -13.12 -2.72
N GLN A 164 -9.35 -13.83 -3.37
CA GLN A 164 -9.18 -14.21 -4.77
C GLN A 164 -9.54 -13.04 -5.70
N ARG A 165 -8.54 -12.50 -6.40
CA ARG A 165 -8.72 -11.45 -7.41
C ARG A 165 -8.64 -12.06 -8.80
N HIS A 166 -9.76 -12.10 -9.51
CA HIS A 166 -9.83 -12.81 -10.81
C HIS A 166 -9.00 -12.16 -11.91
N LYS A 167 -8.78 -10.83 -11.85
CA LYS A 167 -7.91 -10.15 -12.83
C LYS A 167 -6.46 -10.62 -12.71
N ASP A 168 -5.94 -10.81 -11.50
CA ASP A 168 -4.59 -11.35 -11.27
C ASP A 168 -4.42 -12.75 -11.87
N VAL A 169 -5.40 -13.63 -11.62
CA VAL A 169 -5.41 -15.00 -12.13
C VAL A 169 -5.42 -15.01 -13.66
N ARG A 170 -6.27 -14.19 -14.28
CA ARG A 170 -6.37 -14.07 -15.74
C ARG A 170 -5.11 -13.50 -16.38
N ASN A 171 -4.47 -12.54 -15.73
CA ASN A 171 -3.23 -11.92 -16.21
C ASN A 171 -1.98 -12.78 -15.92
N GLY A 172 -2.12 -13.87 -15.16
CA GLY A 172 -1.00 -14.70 -14.74
C GLY A 172 -0.02 -13.94 -13.85
N LEU A 173 -0.53 -13.02 -13.02
CA LEU A 173 0.30 -12.25 -12.10
C LEU A 173 0.87 -13.19 -11.04
N SER A 174 2.17 -13.38 -11.11
CA SER A 174 2.97 -14.15 -10.15
C SER A 174 4.28 -13.42 -9.89
N ALA A 175 5.04 -13.91 -8.93
CA ALA A 175 6.41 -13.48 -8.69
C ALA A 175 7.31 -14.67 -9.07
N PRO A 176 8.09 -14.63 -10.18
CA PRO A 176 8.10 -13.60 -11.23
C PRO A 176 6.83 -13.65 -12.13
N PRO A 177 6.48 -12.56 -12.84
CA PRO A 177 5.31 -12.54 -13.72
C PRO A 177 5.42 -13.57 -14.86
N LYS A 178 4.30 -14.21 -15.23
CA LYS A 178 4.28 -15.14 -16.37
C LYS A 178 4.44 -14.37 -17.68
N MET A 179 5.43 -14.74 -18.48
CA MET A 179 5.69 -14.16 -19.81
C MET A 179 4.80 -14.80 -20.89
N THR A 180 3.48 -14.61 -20.77
CA THR A 180 2.54 -15.01 -21.82
C THR A 180 2.70 -14.12 -23.05
N LEU A 181 2.26 -14.58 -24.23
CA LEU A 181 2.31 -13.76 -25.45
C LEU A 181 1.57 -12.43 -25.28
N ALA A 182 0.43 -12.45 -24.57
CA ALA A 182 -0.33 -11.24 -24.25
C ALA A 182 0.48 -10.26 -23.38
N ASN A 183 1.17 -10.75 -22.35
CA ASN A 183 2.00 -9.92 -21.47
C ASN A 183 3.23 -9.37 -22.21
N ILE A 184 3.84 -10.15 -23.12
CA ILE A 184 4.96 -9.69 -23.95
C ILE A 184 4.52 -8.54 -24.87
N ILE A 185 3.39 -8.71 -25.56
CA ILE A 185 2.83 -7.67 -26.44
C ILE A 185 2.49 -6.42 -25.62
N ASP A 186 1.82 -6.58 -24.47
CA ASP A 186 1.46 -5.44 -23.62
C ASP A 186 2.71 -4.70 -23.13
N LEU A 187 3.74 -5.40 -22.64
CA LEU A 187 5.01 -4.80 -22.25
C LEU A 187 5.70 -4.05 -23.41
N ALA A 188 5.71 -4.63 -24.62
CA ALA A 188 6.28 -4.00 -25.80
C ALA A 188 5.58 -2.68 -26.16
N LEU A 189 4.27 -2.59 -25.89
CA LEU A 189 3.48 -1.37 -26.09
C LEU A 189 3.67 -0.32 -24.97
N LYS A 190 4.39 -0.64 -23.88
CA LYS A 190 4.69 0.29 -22.76
C LYS A 190 6.19 0.62 -22.65
N PRO A 191 6.87 1.13 -23.70
CA PRO A 191 8.33 1.34 -23.68
C PRO A 191 8.78 2.30 -22.57
N ARG A 192 7.98 3.33 -22.27
CA ARG A 192 8.27 4.28 -21.17
C ARG A 192 8.35 3.58 -19.81
N TRP A 193 7.43 2.66 -19.54
CA TRP A 193 7.42 1.89 -18.31
C TRP A 193 8.63 0.95 -18.27
N CYS A 194 8.89 0.22 -19.36
CA CYS A 194 10.03 -0.70 -19.46
C CYS A 194 11.37 0.01 -19.23
N LEU A 195 11.57 1.18 -19.83
CA LEU A 195 12.77 2.01 -19.62
C LEU A 195 12.90 2.47 -18.16
N GLY A 196 11.80 2.87 -17.52
CA GLY A 196 11.80 3.24 -16.11
C GLY A 196 12.22 2.08 -15.21
N ILE A 197 11.62 0.91 -15.40
CA ILE A 197 11.95 -0.30 -14.62
C ILE A 197 13.39 -0.77 -14.88
N ALA A 198 13.87 -0.67 -16.13
CA ALA A 198 15.26 -0.96 -16.49
C ALA A 198 16.26 0.00 -15.83
N GLY A 199 15.86 1.25 -15.57
CA GLY A 199 16.69 2.25 -14.89
C GLY A 199 16.80 2.09 -13.38
N THR A 200 15.84 1.41 -12.73
CA THR A 200 15.89 1.19 -11.28
C THR A 200 16.50 -0.16 -10.90
N LYS A 201 17.13 -0.22 -9.73
CA LYS A 201 17.56 -1.46 -9.07
C LYS A 201 16.47 -2.13 -8.23
N ARG A 202 15.33 -1.44 -8.04
CA ARG A 202 14.24 -1.86 -7.13
C ARG A 202 13.16 -2.59 -7.93
N ARG A 203 13.31 -3.91 -8.03
CA ARG A 203 12.45 -4.78 -8.87
C ARG A 203 11.89 -5.99 -8.12
N THR A 204 12.16 -6.07 -6.82
CA THR A 204 11.75 -7.18 -5.95
C THR A 204 11.11 -6.61 -4.70
N PHE A 205 10.49 -7.44 -3.89
CA PHE A 205 9.91 -7.01 -2.62
C PHE A 205 11.01 -6.82 -1.58
N ARG A 206 11.66 -5.65 -1.57
CA ARG A 206 12.92 -5.43 -0.82
C ARG A 206 12.77 -5.38 0.70
N ASN A 207 11.55 -5.40 1.22
CA ASN A 207 11.33 -5.66 2.65
C ASN A 207 11.41 -7.15 3.01
N ILE A 208 11.27 -8.05 2.03
CA ILE A 208 11.17 -9.50 2.23
C ILE A 208 12.40 -10.21 1.66
N VAL A 209 12.75 -9.93 0.40
CA VAL A 209 13.89 -10.57 -0.28
C VAL A 209 15.18 -10.20 0.44
N GLY A 210 15.91 -11.21 0.93
CA GLY A 210 17.13 -11.04 1.74
C GLY A 210 16.89 -10.80 3.24
N HIS A 211 15.63 -10.75 3.68
CA HIS A 211 15.26 -10.54 5.09
C HIS A 211 14.43 -11.69 5.66
N ALA A 212 13.63 -12.37 4.84
CA ALA A 212 12.89 -13.56 5.23
C ALA A 212 13.71 -14.85 5.00
N LYS A 213 13.61 -15.80 5.93
CA LYS A 213 14.26 -17.12 5.79
C LYS A 213 13.67 -17.85 4.57
N GLY A 214 14.53 -18.38 3.70
CA GLY A 214 14.12 -19.14 2.51
C GLY A 214 13.67 -18.29 1.29
N VAL A 215 13.74 -16.95 1.36
CA VAL A 215 13.41 -16.07 0.22
C VAL A 215 14.68 -15.50 -0.40
N GLY A 216 15.29 -16.28 -1.29
CA GLY A 216 16.48 -15.87 -2.05
C GLY A 216 16.17 -15.06 -3.31
N ASP A 217 14.98 -15.24 -3.89
CA ASP A 217 14.57 -14.59 -5.12
C ASP A 217 13.05 -14.36 -5.22
N VAL A 218 12.63 -13.73 -6.32
CA VAL A 218 11.22 -13.39 -6.59
C VAL A 218 10.35 -14.63 -6.76
N SER A 219 10.91 -15.78 -7.20
CA SER A 219 10.16 -17.02 -7.46
C SER A 219 9.69 -17.72 -6.18
N SER A 220 10.48 -17.63 -5.11
CA SER A 220 10.12 -18.14 -3.78
C SER A 220 9.09 -17.28 -3.03
N LEU A 221 8.77 -16.09 -3.54
CA LEU A 221 7.98 -15.12 -2.78
C LEU A 221 6.48 -15.46 -2.76
N SER A 222 5.92 -15.99 -3.85
CA SER A 222 4.50 -16.34 -3.89
C SER A 222 4.18 -17.54 -3.00
N SER A 223 5.08 -18.52 -2.92
CA SER A 223 4.93 -19.65 -1.99
C SER A 223 5.08 -19.18 -0.55
N TRP A 224 6.12 -18.40 -0.26
CA TRP A 224 6.32 -17.82 1.08
C TRP A 224 5.11 -17.00 1.53
N THR A 225 4.58 -16.14 0.67
CA THR A 225 3.42 -15.31 1.00
C THR A 225 2.19 -16.18 1.36
N ASN A 226 1.93 -17.26 0.61
CA ASN A 226 0.81 -18.17 0.90
C ASN A 226 1.00 -18.98 2.20
N GLU A 227 2.24 -19.30 2.57
CA GLU A 227 2.55 -20.10 3.76
C GLU A 227 2.59 -19.27 5.05
N GLN A 228 2.81 -17.96 4.94
CA GLN A 228 3.12 -17.10 6.08
C GLN A 228 1.93 -16.35 6.67
N PHE A 229 0.81 -16.22 5.96
CA PHE A 229 -0.39 -15.67 6.58
C PHE A 229 -0.93 -16.63 7.63
N ASP A 230 -1.10 -16.12 8.85
CA ASP A 230 -1.49 -16.92 10.00
C ASP A 230 -3.01 -16.92 10.20
N PRO A 231 -3.72 -18.04 9.96
CA PRO A 231 -5.14 -18.14 10.25
C PRO A 231 -5.44 -18.11 11.76
N HIS A 232 -4.43 -18.26 12.63
CA HIS A 232 -4.58 -18.23 14.09
C HIS A 232 -4.40 -16.83 14.69
N LEU A 233 -4.34 -15.77 13.89
CA LEU A 233 -4.24 -14.39 14.36
C LEU A 233 -5.27 -14.09 15.46
N SER A 234 -4.78 -13.61 16.60
CA SER A 234 -5.62 -13.28 17.76
C SER A 234 -5.26 -11.92 18.36
N TRP A 235 -6.11 -11.42 19.26
CA TRP A 235 -5.84 -10.21 20.05
C TRP A 235 -4.59 -10.32 20.93
N LYS A 236 -4.13 -11.53 21.26
CA LYS A 236 -2.86 -11.74 21.99
C LYS A 236 -1.66 -11.35 21.13
N ASP A 237 -1.70 -11.65 19.83
CA ASP A 237 -0.64 -11.28 18.90
C ASP A 237 -0.61 -9.77 18.67
N VAL A 238 -1.79 -9.13 18.61
CA VAL A 238 -1.89 -7.66 18.58
C VAL A 238 -1.25 -7.04 19.82
N ALA A 239 -1.52 -7.58 21.02
CA ALA A 239 -0.93 -7.09 22.26
C ALA A 239 0.61 -7.24 22.28
N TRP A 240 1.12 -8.39 21.82
CA TRP A 240 2.56 -8.63 21.69
C TRP A 240 3.24 -7.67 20.71
N ILE A 241 2.63 -7.43 19.53
CA ILE A 241 3.15 -6.45 18.55
C ILE A 241 3.11 -5.04 19.13
N LYS A 242 2.04 -4.67 19.84
CA LYS A 242 1.91 -3.36 20.50
C LYS A 242 3.02 -3.14 21.51
N GLU A 243 3.28 -4.12 22.37
CA GLU A 243 4.37 -4.08 23.36
C GLU A 243 5.73 -3.95 22.67
N ARG A 244 5.99 -4.77 21.65
CA ARG A 244 7.24 -4.72 20.89
C ARG A 244 7.43 -3.38 20.19
N TRP A 245 6.39 -2.82 19.60
CA TRP A 245 6.46 -1.54 18.88
C TRP A 245 6.69 -0.36 19.84
N GLY A 246 5.91 -0.26 20.92
CA GLY A 246 6.05 0.79 21.93
C GLY A 246 5.68 2.21 21.45
N GLY A 247 5.10 2.36 20.26
CA GLY A 247 4.70 3.64 19.67
C GLY A 247 3.21 3.71 19.29
N LYS A 248 2.84 4.67 18.45
CA LYS A 248 1.45 4.78 17.93
C LYS A 248 1.13 3.58 17.05
N LEU A 249 0.03 2.90 17.34
CA LEU A 249 -0.44 1.72 16.62
C LEU A 249 -1.84 2.01 16.06
N ILE A 250 -2.04 1.74 14.78
CA ILE A 250 -3.32 1.83 14.07
C ILE A 250 -3.75 0.42 13.69
N LEU A 251 -4.94 0.01 14.07
CA LEU A 251 -5.52 -1.26 13.65
C LEU A 251 -6.30 -1.04 12.35
N LYS A 252 -5.90 -1.73 11.28
CA LYS A 252 -6.50 -1.63 9.95
C LYS A 252 -7.27 -2.90 9.62
N GLY A 253 -8.50 -2.72 9.14
CA GLY A 253 -9.37 -3.82 8.66
C GLY A 253 -10.57 -4.11 9.55
N ILE A 254 -10.82 -3.25 10.56
CA ILE A 254 -12.00 -3.34 11.40
C ILE A 254 -13.23 -2.84 10.64
N LEU A 255 -14.26 -3.68 10.53
CA LEU A 255 -15.55 -3.33 9.93
C LEU A 255 -16.71 -3.42 10.93
N ASP A 256 -16.50 -4.06 12.08
CA ASP A 256 -17.52 -4.23 13.12
C ASP A 256 -17.19 -3.38 14.37
N LYS A 257 -18.25 -2.89 15.03
CA LYS A 257 -18.13 -2.09 16.25
C LYS A 257 -17.54 -2.90 17.41
N GLU A 258 -17.89 -4.17 17.55
CA GLU A 258 -17.43 -5.02 18.66
C GLU A 258 -15.91 -5.21 18.62
N ASP A 259 -15.34 -5.36 17.42
CA ASP A 259 -13.89 -5.45 17.25
C ASP A 259 -13.20 -4.11 17.46
N ALA A 260 -13.85 -2.98 17.18
CA ALA A 260 -13.32 -1.66 17.47
C ALA A 260 -13.23 -1.34 18.98
N LEU A 261 -14.04 -2.01 19.81
CA LEU A 261 -14.09 -1.80 21.26
C LEU A 261 -13.10 -2.67 22.07
N LYS A 262 -12.49 -3.68 21.45
CA LYS A 262 -11.50 -4.57 22.09
C LYS A 262 -10.11 -3.92 22.15
#